data_AF-A0A0G0IJ62-F1
#
_entry.id   AF-A0A0G0IJ62-F1
#
_cell.length_a   1.000
_cell.length_b   1.000
_cell.length_c   1.000
_cell.angle_alpha   90.00
_cell.angle_beta   90.00
_cell.angle_gamma   90.00
#
_symmetry.space_group_name_H-M   'P 1'
#
loop_
_entity.id
_entity.type
_entity.pdbx_description
1 polymer ?
#
loop_
_entity_poly.entity_id
_entity_poly.type
_entity_poly.pdbx_seq_one_letter_code
_entity_poly.pdbx_strand_id
1 'polypeptide(L)' 'STQSETNITKYKNLRIDKILEDGRVEQDKEKRKELYFDFQRFLIEDSPAIFLYHPVWYNIHRK' A
#
# COMPACT_ATOMS: atom_id res chain seq x y z
N SER A 1 11.16 7.69 0.28
CA SER A 1 10.62 6.53 1.00
C SER A 1 11.53 6.19 2.16
N THR A 2 10.98 6.13 3.37
CA THR A 2 11.65 5.65 4.59
C THR A 2 11.80 4.12 4.61
N GLN A 3 11.09 3.43 3.70
CA GLN A 3 11.12 1.98 3.58
C GLN A 3 12.22 1.53 2.60
N SER A 4 13.32 1.02 3.14
CA SER A 4 14.46 0.48 2.38
C SER A 4 14.34 -1.02 2.10
N GLU A 5 13.76 -1.79 3.01
CA GLU A 5 13.69 -3.26 2.90
C GLU A 5 12.53 -3.75 2.01
N THR A 6 11.38 -3.08 2.05
CA THR A 6 10.16 -3.49 1.35
C THR A 6 9.96 -2.82 -0.01
N ASN A 7 10.81 -1.85 -0.37
CA ASN A 7 10.76 -1.15 -1.65
C ASN A 7 11.59 -1.87 -2.73
N ILE A 8 11.07 -3.00 -3.20
CA ILE A 8 11.77 -3.90 -4.13
C ILE A 8 12.11 -3.20 -5.46
N THR A 9 11.22 -2.35 -5.97
CA THR A 9 11.40 -1.65 -7.26
C THR A 9 12.17 -0.34 -7.14
N LYS A 10 12.61 0.03 -5.92
CA LYS A 10 13.27 1.32 -5.62
C LYS A 10 12.46 2.54 -6.07
N TYR A 11 11.15 2.40 -6.10
CA TYR A 11 10.23 3.46 -6.49
C TYR A 11 10.33 4.64 -5.50
N LYS A 12 10.39 5.87 -6.01
CA LYS A 12 10.57 7.07 -5.21
C LYS A 12 9.72 8.21 -5.76
N ASN A 13 8.72 8.62 -4.99
CA ASN A 13 7.87 9.76 -5.30
C ASN A 13 7.53 10.50 -4.00
N LEU A 14 7.96 11.76 -3.91
CA LEU A 14 7.80 12.59 -2.71
C LEU A 14 6.33 12.80 -2.32
N ARG A 15 5.43 12.87 -3.32
CA ARG A 15 4.00 13.06 -3.09
C ARG A 15 3.38 11.82 -2.45
N ILE A 16 3.68 10.65 -2.99
CA ILE A 16 3.19 9.37 -2.49
C ILE A 16 3.76 9.08 -1.10
N ASP A 17 5.05 9.32 -0.89
CA ASP A 17 5.69 9.16 0.42
C ASP A 17 4.98 10.00 1.48
N LYS A 18 4.63 11.25 1.16
CA LYS A 18 3.90 12.13 2.08
C LYS A 18 2.52 11.57 2.44
N ILE A 19 1.73 11.14 1.45
CA ILE A 19 0.38 10.58 1.68
C ILE A 19 0.46 9.35 2.58
N LEU A 20 1.47 8.50 2.39
CA LEU A 20 1.64 7.29 3.18
C LEU A 20 2.04 7.59 4.64
N GLU A 21 2.88 8.61 4.87
CA GLU A 21 3.24 9.07 6.22
C GLU A 21 2.07 9.77 6.91
N ASP A 22 1.34 10.64 6.19
CA ASP A 22 0.12 11.29 6.71
C ASP A 22 -0.92 10.23 7.13
N GLY A 23 -1.10 9.18 6.31
CA GLY A 23 -1.97 8.05 6.63
C GLY A 23 -1.51 7.22 7.84
N ARG A 24 -0.20 7.17 8.14
CA ARG A 24 0.33 6.47 9.33
C ARG A 24 0.02 7.19 10.63
N VAL A 25 0.03 8.52 10.62
CA VAL A 25 -0.17 9.34 11.83
C VAL A 25 -1.65 9.66 12.07
N GLU A 26 -2.50 9.59 11.04
CA GLU A 26 -3.93 9.86 11.13
C GLU A 26 -4.65 8.88 12.08
N GLN A 27 -5.42 9.46 13.02
CA GLN A 27 -6.16 8.74 14.05
C GLN A 27 -7.63 8.50 13.64
N ASP A 28 -8.19 9.40 12.83
CA ASP A 28 -9.53 9.24 12.28
C ASP A 28 -9.54 8.15 11.20
N LYS A 29 -10.37 7.13 11.42
CA LYS A 29 -10.40 5.96 10.55
C LYS A 29 -10.90 6.26 9.14
N GLU A 30 -11.85 7.18 8.99
CA GLU A 30 -12.41 7.54 7.68
C GLU A 30 -11.41 8.38 6.89
N LYS A 31 -10.78 9.37 7.53
CA LYS A 31 -9.72 10.15 6.89
C LYS A 31 -8.52 9.30 6.52
N ARG A 32 -8.11 8.38 7.39
CA ARG A 32 -7.03 7.43 7.10
C ARG A 32 -7.34 6.54 5.91
N LYS A 33 -8.60 6.11 5.78
CA LYS A 33 -9.06 5.32 4.64
C LYS A 33 -8.97 6.11 3.35
N GLU A 34 -9.40 7.37 3.34
CA GLU A 34 -9.27 8.27 2.18
C GLU A 34 -7.81 8.44 1.75
N LEU A 35 -6.90 8.68 2.69
CA LEU A 35 -5.46 8.78 2.42
C LEU A 35 -4.89 7.51 1.77
N TYR A 36 -5.30 6.32 2.24
CA TYR A 36 -4.86 5.07 1.61
C TYR A 36 -5.47 4.81 0.23
N PHE A 37 -6.69 5.29 -0.03
CA PHE A 37 -7.26 5.23 -1.38
C PHE A 37 -6.49 6.10 -2.37
N ASP A 38 -6.15 7.32 -1.97
CA ASP A 38 -5.33 8.21 -2.79
C ASP A 38 -3.95 7.62 -3.05
N PHE A 39 -3.31 7.04 -2.03
CA PHE A 39 -2.05 6.32 -2.19
C PHE A 39 -2.16 5.20 -3.24
N GLN A 40 -3.19 4.34 -3.14
CA GLN A 40 -3.39 3.24 -4.08
C GLN A 40 -3.62 3.74 -5.50
N ARG A 41 -4.39 4.82 -5.66
CA ARG A 41 -4.64 5.44 -6.96
C ARG A 41 -3.34 5.89 -7.62
N PHE A 42 -2.51 6.67 -6.93
CA PHE A 42 -1.23 7.12 -7.49
C PHE A 42 -0.27 5.96 -7.73
N LEU A 43 -0.28 4.94 -6.88
CA LEU A 43 0.53 3.73 -7.08
C LEU A 43 0.13 2.98 -8.37
N ILE A 44 -1.16 2.92 -8.70
CA ILE A 44 -1.64 2.30 -9.94
C ILE A 44 -1.31 3.18 -11.15
N GLU A 45 -1.47 4.50 -11.06
CA GLU A 45 -1.13 5.45 -12.13
C GLU A 45 0.35 5.34 -12.53
N ASP A 46 1.26 5.26 -11.55
CA ASP A 46 2.70 5.10 -11.80
C ASP A 46 3.13 3.65 -12.08
N SER A 47 2.29 2.67 -11.75
CA SER A 47 2.45 1.23 -11.94
C SER A 47 3.88 0.68 -11.66
N PRO A 48 4.51 0.97 -10.50
CA PRO A 48 5.83 0.43 -10.17
C PRO A 48 5.79 -1.07 -9.84
N ALA A 49 4.60 -1.62 -9.58
CA ALA A 49 4.34 -3.04 -9.41
C ALA A 49 2.92 -3.36 -9.91
N ILE A 50 2.73 -4.57 -10.42
CA ILE A 50 1.43 -5.04 -10.93
C ILE A 50 0.90 -6.11 -9.97
N PHE A 51 -0.22 -5.82 -9.32
CA PHE A 51 -0.92 -6.77 -8.45
C PHE A 51 -1.77 -7.72 -9.30
N LEU A 52 -1.48 -9.02 -9.27
CA LEU A 52 -2.17 -10.01 -10.12
C LEU A 52 -3.49 -10.47 -9.51
N TYR A 53 -3.45 -10.92 -8.24
CA TYR A 53 -4.62 -11.41 -7.52
C TYR A 53 -4.34 -11.49 -6.01
N HIS A 54 -5.40 -11.55 -5.21
CA HIS A 54 -5.32 -11.91 -3.80
C HIS A 54 -5.42 -13.45 -3.66
N PRO A 55 -4.45 -14.12 -3.03
CA PRO A 55 -4.43 -15.58 -2.96
C PRO A 55 -5.60 -16.13 -2.14
N VAL A 56 -6.16 -17.26 -2.58
CA VAL A 56 -7.16 -18.02 -1.84
C VAL A 56 -6.46 -19.13 -1.08
N TRP A 57 -6.71 -19.22 0.22
CA TRP A 57 -6.10 -20.22 1.10
C TRP A 57 -7.12 -21.26 1.53
N TYR A 58 -6.77 -22.54 1.37
CA TYR A 58 -7.58 -23.66 1.85
C TYR A 58 -6.85 -24.34 3.02
N ASN A 59 -7.53 -24.45 4.17
CA ASN A 59 -7.01 -25.20 5.30
C ASN A 59 -7.71 -26.57 5.34
N ILE A 60 -6.94 -27.64 5.22
CA ILE A 60 -7.45 -29.02 5.19
C ILE A 60 -6.80 -29.76 6.37
N HIS A 61 -7.62 -30.29 7.27
CA HIS A 61 -7.16 -31.12 8.38
C HIS A 61 -8.01 -32.39 8.47
N ARG A 62 -7.36 -33.54 8.70
CA ARG A 62 -8.05 -34.81 8.92
C ARG A 62 -8.62 -34.83 10.34
N LYS A 63 -9.85 -35.33 10.48
CA LYS A 63 -10.48 -35.56 11.78
C LYS A 63 -9.93 -36.83 12.45
#